data_AF-A0ABD0B2C6-F1
#
_entry.id   AF-A0ABD0B2C6-F1
#
_cell.length_a   1.000
_cell.length_b   1.000
_cell.length_c   1.000
_cell.angle_alpha   90.00
_cell.angle_beta   90.00
_cell.angle_gamma   90.00
#
_symmetry.space_group_name_H-M   'P 1'
#
loop_
_entity.id
_entity.type
_entity.pdbx_description
1 polymer ?
#
loop_
_entity_poly.entity_id
_entity_poly.type
_entity_poly.pdbx_seq_one_letter_code
_entity_poly.pdbx_strand_id
1 'polypeptide(L)'
;MTQEEIQLYTDIVKVGFPIMGTVLGGVIGALSTYFITKLNHSNEDRKDAMRRRQELIIEAARDITEFEHLIGTYATAVSNHVRNLDGGIDMDAARKAIVNNNQALRRARMTLKVLGLYKAEGYLEEYIEVTRENIAYGPNIKPERIAVISKVITKGPVDFYESLAPELANNSVIKNR
;
A
#
# COMPACT_ATOMS: atom_id res chain seq x y z
N MET A 1 -15.00 22.53 26.19
CA MET A 1 -14.81 21.13 25.77
C MET A 1 -15.44 20.27 26.86
N THR A 2 -16.58 19.66 26.57
CA THR A 2 -17.38 18.91 27.55
C THR A 2 -16.91 17.45 27.61
N GLN A 3 -17.12 16.77 28.75
CA GLN A 3 -16.68 15.37 28.93
C GLN A 3 -17.26 14.40 27.88
N GLU A 4 -18.45 14.70 27.35
CA GLU A 4 -19.10 13.91 26.29
C GLU A 4 -18.37 14.00 24.95
N GLU A 5 -17.83 15.17 24.59
CA GLU A 5 -17.01 15.33 23.38
C GLU A 5 -15.74 14.47 23.49
N ILE A 6 -15.07 14.50 24.65
CA ILE A 6 -13.84 13.73 24.91
C ILE A 6 -14.10 12.22 24.84
N GLN A 7 -15.22 11.73 25.37
CA GLN A 7 -15.60 10.32 25.29
C GLN A 7 -15.89 9.89 23.84
N LEU A 8 -16.64 10.69 23.08
CA LEU A 8 -16.92 10.41 21.67
C LEU A 8 -15.65 10.37 20.82
N TYR A 9 -14.70 11.30 21.04
CA TYR A 9 -13.41 11.31 20.37
C TYR A 9 -12.57 10.07 20.70
N THR A 10 -12.59 9.64 21.97
CA THR A 10 -11.85 8.45 22.43
C THR A 10 -12.40 7.18 21.81
N ASP A 11 -13.72 7.08 21.65
CA ASP A 11 -14.37 5.91 21.04
C ASP A 11 -14.12 5.83 19.52
N ILE A 12 -14.12 6.96 18.81
CA ILE A 12 -13.82 6.97 17.36
C ILE A 12 -12.36 6.57 17.10
N VAL A 13 -11.41 7.02 17.92
CA VAL A 13 -9.99 6.63 17.80
C VAL A 13 -9.82 5.13 18.11
N LYS A 14 -10.51 4.61 19.12
CA LYS A 14 -10.48 3.17 19.47
C LYS A 14 -11.13 2.27 18.41
N VAL A 15 -12.12 2.76 17.66
CA VAL A 15 -12.83 1.98 16.64
C VAL A 15 -12.21 2.16 15.24
N GLY A 16 -11.70 3.34 14.91
CA GLY A 16 -11.19 3.66 13.57
C GLY A 16 -9.84 3.04 13.23
N PHE A 17 -8.88 3.04 14.16
CA PHE A 17 -7.53 2.48 13.92
C PHE A 17 -7.49 0.96 13.74
N PRO A 18 -8.25 0.15 14.51
CA PRO A 18 -8.29 -1.30 14.29
C PRO A 18 -8.90 -1.69 12.96
N ILE A 19 -9.96 -1.00 12.53
CA ILE A 19 -10.58 -1.24 11.21
C ILE A 19 -9.57 -0.97 10.11
N MET A 20 -8.78 0.11 10.22
CA MET A 20 -7.72 0.41 9.27
C MET A 20 -6.67 -0.69 9.20
N GLY A 21 -6.18 -1.20 10.33
CA GLY A 21 -5.18 -2.28 10.37
C GLY A 21 -5.67 -3.59 9.74
N THR A 22 -6.92 -3.99 10.05
CA THR A 22 -7.51 -5.21 9.50
C THR A 22 -7.83 -5.09 8.00
N VAL A 23 -8.36 -3.94 7.57
CA VAL A 23 -8.64 -3.67 6.15
C VAL A 23 -7.34 -3.59 5.36
N LEU A 24 -6.32 -2.89 5.87
CA LEU A 24 -4.98 -2.83 5.28
C LEU A 24 -4.41 -4.25 5.08
N GLY A 25 -4.32 -5.04 6.14
CA GLY A 25 -3.71 -6.38 6.06
C GLY A 25 -4.44 -7.33 5.10
N GLY A 26 -5.77 -7.37 5.15
CA GLY A 26 -6.58 -8.27 4.32
C GLY A 26 -6.66 -7.85 2.85
N VAL A 27 -6.81 -6.54 2.58
CA VAL A 27 -6.97 -6.01 1.23
C VAL A 27 -5.64 -5.99 0.49
N ILE A 28 -4.54 -5.59 1.16
CA ILE A 28 -3.19 -5.62 0.57
C ILE A 28 -2.82 -7.04 0.16
N GLY A 29 -2.93 -8.01 1.08
CA GLY A 29 -2.52 -9.38 0.79
C GLY A 29 -3.29 -10.00 -0.38
N ALA A 30 -4.61 -9.80 -0.43
CA ALA A 30 -5.46 -10.35 -1.48
C ALA A 30 -5.23 -9.68 -2.84
N LEU A 31 -5.11 -8.35 -2.89
CA LEU A 31 -4.89 -7.61 -4.13
C LEU A 31 -3.50 -7.91 -4.70
N SER A 32 -2.44 -7.77 -3.90
CA SER A 32 -1.07 -8.01 -4.35
C SER A 32 -0.89 -9.43 -4.86
N THR A 33 -1.43 -10.44 -4.15
CA THR A 33 -1.37 -11.83 -4.60
C THR A 33 -2.15 -12.04 -5.89
N TYR A 34 -3.37 -11.48 -5.99
CA TYR A 34 -4.18 -11.60 -7.20
C TYR A 34 -3.47 -11.00 -8.41
N PHE A 35 -2.92 -9.79 -8.28
CA PHE A 35 -2.21 -9.14 -9.37
C PHE A 35 -0.88 -9.83 -9.69
N ILE A 36 -0.06 -10.24 -8.70
CA ILE A 36 1.19 -10.99 -8.93
C ILE A 36 0.91 -12.34 -9.61
N THR A 37 -0.17 -13.02 -9.23
CA THR A 37 -0.54 -14.30 -9.85
C THR A 37 -1.03 -14.10 -11.28
N LYS A 38 -1.86 -13.07 -11.51
CA LYS A 38 -2.33 -12.68 -12.85
C LYS A 38 -1.16 -12.23 -13.75
N LEU A 39 -0.19 -11.52 -13.18
CA LEU A 39 1.07 -11.09 -13.79
C LEU A 39 1.92 -12.27 -14.28
N ASN A 40 1.94 -13.36 -13.52
CA ASN A 40 2.80 -14.52 -13.79
C ASN A 40 2.24 -15.46 -14.87
N HIS A 41 0.98 -15.29 -15.27
CA HIS A 41 0.26 -16.21 -16.16
C HIS A 41 0.13 -15.70 -17.60
N SER A 42 1.26 -15.44 -18.28
CA SER A 42 1.38 -15.42 -19.75
C SER A 42 2.84 -15.14 -20.14
N ASN A 43 3.68 -16.14 -20.46
CA ASN A 43 5.02 -15.81 -20.99
C ASN A 43 5.81 -16.86 -21.79
N GLU A 44 5.14 -17.67 -22.61
CA GLU A 44 5.84 -18.49 -23.61
C GLU A 44 5.82 -17.76 -24.97
N ASP A 45 7.03 -17.45 -25.47
CA ASP A 45 7.39 -17.16 -26.88
C ASP A 45 7.63 -15.74 -27.45
N ARG A 46 7.81 -14.64 -26.69
CA ARG A 46 8.27 -13.36 -27.31
C ARG A 46 9.36 -12.56 -26.59
N LYS A 47 10.51 -12.48 -27.28
CA LYS A 47 11.65 -11.52 -27.27
C LYS A 47 12.04 -10.90 -25.93
N ASP A 48 13.20 -11.31 -25.42
CA ASP A 48 13.82 -11.02 -24.12
C ASP A 48 13.67 -9.60 -23.56
N ALA A 49 13.68 -8.54 -24.39
CA ALA A 49 13.44 -7.17 -23.92
C ALA A 49 12.04 -6.96 -23.34
N MET A 50 11.02 -7.63 -23.90
CA MET A 50 9.64 -7.57 -23.41
C MET A 50 9.48 -8.38 -22.12
N ARG A 51 10.10 -9.57 -22.06
CA ARG A 51 10.19 -10.36 -20.82
C ARG A 51 10.86 -9.55 -19.72
N ARG A 52 11.98 -8.89 -20.04
CA ARG A 52 12.70 -8.05 -19.08
C ARG A 52 11.85 -6.88 -18.57
N ARG A 53 11.08 -6.21 -19.44
CA ARG A 53 10.13 -5.17 -19.03
C ARG A 53 9.08 -5.73 -18.07
N GLN A 54 8.51 -6.89 -18.35
CA GLN A 54 7.51 -7.53 -17.49
C GLN A 54 8.09 -8.00 -16.16
N GLU A 55 9.28 -8.60 -16.15
CA GLU A 55 10.01 -8.94 -14.93
C GLU A 55 10.20 -7.72 -14.04
N LEU A 56 10.61 -6.58 -14.61
CA LEU A 56 10.76 -5.33 -13.87
C LEU A 56 9.44 -4.81 -13.31
N ILE A 57 8.32 -4.95 -14.04
CA ILE A 57 6.98 -4.60 -13.54
C ILE A 57 6.60 -5.50 -12.35
N ILE A 58 6.85 -6.80 -12.46
CA ILE A 58 6.59 -7.78 -11.38
C ILE A 58 7.46 -7.49 -10.16
N GLU A 59 8.74 -7.17 -10.37
CA GLU A 59 9.68 -6.81 -9.32
C GLU A 59 9.24 -5.53 -8.61
N ALA A 60 8.81 -4.50 -9.36
CA ALA A 60 8.26 -3.28 -8.78
C ALA A 60 6.98 -3.53 -7.97
N ALA A 61 6.08 -4.37 -8.47
CA ALA A 61 4.87 -4.76 -7.75
C ALA A 61 5.20 -5.51 -6.44
N ARG A 62 6.20 -6.41 -6.48
CA ARG A 62 6.66 -7.13 -5.29
C ARG A 62 7.30 -6.19 -4.26
N ASP A 63 8.17 -5.29 -4.72
CA ASP A 63 8.82 -4.28 -3.88
C ASP A 63 7.79 -3.34 -3.20
N ILE A 64 6.69 -3.02 -3.89
CA ILE A 64 5.58 -2.24 -3.30
C ILE A 64 4.81 -3.08 -2.29
N THR A 65 4.55 -4.36 -2.58
CA THR A 65 3.92 -5.27 -1.62
C THR A 65 4.73 -5.39 -0.32
N GLU A 66 6.06 -5.45 -0.41
CA GLU A 66 6.95 -5.43 0.76
C GLU A 66 6.79 -4.14 1.58
N PHE A 67 6.67 -2.99 0.92
CA PHE A 67 6.39 -1.72 1.59
C PHE A 67 4.99 -1.69 2.25
N GLU A 68 3.96 -2.15 1.54
CA GLU A 68 2.59 -2.23 2.03
C GLU A 68 2.49 -3.10 3.29
N HIS A 69 3.27 -4.19 3.35
CA HIS A 69 3.36 -5.04 4.55
C HIS A 69 3.91 -4.28 5.78
N LEU A 70 4.93 -3.44 5.59
CA LEU A 70 5.47 -2.60 6.67
C LEU A 70 4.41 -1.60 7.16
N ILE A 71 3.64 -1.01 6.25
CA ILE A 71 2.53 -0.11 6.58
C ILE A 71 1.44 -0.83 7.36
N GLY A 72 1.02 -2.02 6.92
CA GLY A 72 0.00 -2.83 7.61
C GLY A 72 0.44 -3.25 9.02
N THR A 73 1.72 -3.57 9.19
CA THR A 73 2.33 -3.88 10.49
C THR A 73 2.27 -2.68 11.43
N TYR A 74 2.64 -1.49 10.94
CA TYR A 74 2.55 -0.25 11.72
C TYR A 74 1.11 0.11 12.08
N ALA A 75 0.15 0.00 11.15
CA ALA A 75 -1.26 0.24 11.45
C ALA A 75 -1.78 -0.69 12.55
N THR A 76 -1.36 -1.95 12.54
CA THR A 76 -1.67 -2.93 13.61
C THR A 76 -1.04 -2.52 14.94
N ALA A 77 0.22 -2.07 14.93
CA ALA A 77 0.93 -1.60 16.12
C ALA A 77 0.27 -0.35 16.73
N VAL A 78 -0.15 0.62 15.91
CA VAL A 78 -0.92 1.80 16.33
C VAL A 78 -2.25 1.40 16.96
N SER A 79 -2.99 0.48 16.32
CA SER A 79 -4.24 -0.07 16.86
C SER A 79 -4.04 -0.72 18.24
N ASN A 80 -3.00 -1.52 18.40
CA ASN A 80 -2.69 -2.17 19.68
C ASN A 80 -2.33 -1.15 20.76
N HIS A 81 -1.54 -0.13 20.40
CA HIS A 81 -1.14 0.95 21.29
C HIS A 81 -2.35 1.76 21.78
N VAL A 82 -3.24 2.17 20.87
CA VAL A 82 -4.47 2.90 21.19
C VAL A 82 -5.40 2.10 22.10
N ARG A 83 -5.43 0.78 21.94
CA ARG A 83 -6.29 -0.12 22.73
C ARG A 83 -5.67 -0.59 24.04
N ASN A 84 -4.44 -0.19 24.35
CA ASN A 84 -3.65 -0.66 25.50
C ASN A 84 -3.59 -2.20 25.58
N LEU A 85 -3.41 -2.87 24.43
CA LEU A 85 -3.29 -4.33 24.37
C LEU A 85 -1.84 -4.73 24.68
N ASP A 86 -1.63 -5.36 25.83
CA ASP A 86 -0.32 -5.92 26.22
C ASP A 86 0.11 -7.06 25.27
N GLY A 87 1.41 -7.09 24.95
CA GLY A 87 2.00 -8.11 24.06
C GLY A 87 1.84 -7.86 22.55
N GLY A 88 1.28 -6.72 22.16
CA GLY A 88 1.18 -6.31 20.76
C GLY A 88 2.53 -5.86 20.15
N ILE A 89 2.56 -5.74 18.81
CA ILE A 89 3.70 -5.19 18.07
C ILE A 89 4.00 -3.76 18.57
N ASP A 90 5.26 -3.50 18.93
CA ASP A 90 5.70 -2.18 19.39
C ASP A 90 5.59 -1.12 18.26
N MET A 91 4.90 -0.03 18.55
CA MET A 91 4.60 1.03 17.58
C MET A 91 5.87 1.75 17.10
N ASP A 92 6.81 2.04 17.99
CA ASP A 92 8.04 2.75 17.66
C ASP A 92 9.00 1.86 16.87
N ALA A 93 9.05 0.57 17.19
CA ALA A 93 9.78 -0.44 16.44
C ALA A 93 9.22 -0.59 15.02
N ALA A 94 7.89 -0.68 14.86
CA ALA A 94 7.24 -0.74 13.56
C ALA A 94 7.48 0.54 12.73
N ARG A 95 7.44 1.71 13.38
CA ARG A 95 7.77 2.99 12.75
C ARG A 95 9.21 3.03 12.26
N LYS A 96 10.17 2.60 13.09
CA LYS A 96 11.59 2.48 12.71
C LYS A 96 11.80 1.50 11.56
N ALA A 97 11.07 0.39 11.54
CA ALA A 97 11.14 -0.58 10.46
C ALA A 97 10.75 0.02 9.10
N ILE A 98 9.71 0.86 9.05
CA ILE A 98 9.33 1.58 7.82
C ILE A 98 10.46 2.51 7.33
N VAL A 99 11.05 3.27 8.24
CA VAL A 99 12.13 4.22 7.90
C VAL A 99 13.37 3.47 7.40
N ASN A 100 13.75 2.39 8.08
CA ASN A 100 14.99 1.65 7.81
C ASN A 100 14.86 0.72 6.59
N ASN A 101 13.66 0.20 6.31
CA ASN A 101 13.42 -0.77 5.23
C ASN A 101 12.75 -0.15 3.99
N ASN A 102 12.91 1.15 3.77
CA ASN A 102 12.31 1.85 2.62
C ASN A 102 12.96 1.54 1.25
N GLN A 103 13.98 0.66 1.22
CA GLN A 103 14.75 0.34 0.02
C GLN A 103 13.86 -0.25 -1.08
N ALA A 104 12.93 -1.13 -0.73
CA ALA A 104 11.98 -1.71 -1.69
C ALA A 104 11.14 -0.61 -2.37
N LEU A 105 10.59 0.32 -1.58
CA LEU A 105 9.85 1.47 -2.12
C LEU A 105 10.70 2.32 -3.07
N ARG A 106 11.97 2.57 -2.73
CA ARG A 106 12.88 3.34 -3.59
C ARG A 106 13.15 2.63 -4.91
N ARG A 107 13.41 1.32 -4.88
CA ARG A 107 13.61 0.50 -6.08
C ARG A 107 12.37 0.52 -6.97
N ALA A 108 11.19 0.25 -6.41
CA ALA A 108 9.94 0.28 -7.16
C ALA A 108 9.71 1.62 -7.86
N ARG A 109 9.86 2.75 -7.15
CA ARG A 109 9.73 4.10 -7.73
C ARG A 109 10.70 4.33 -8.89
N MET A 110 11.96 3.92 -8.73
CA MET A 110 12.96 4.02 -9.79
C MET A 110 12.57 3.16 -11.00
N THR A 111 12.11 1.93 -10.78
CA THR A 111 11.67 1.03 -11.83
C THR A 111 10.49 1.61 -12.60
N LEU A 112 9.47 2.15 -11.92
CA LEU A 112 8.33 2.80 -12.58
C LEU A 112 8.77 3.99 -13.45
N LYS A 113 9.67 4.83 -12.95
CA LYS A 113 10.25 5.97 -13.69
C LYS A 113 11.02 5.51 -14.93
N VAL A 114 11.89 4.51 -14.79
CA VAL A 114 12.70 3.96 -15.91
C VAL A 114 11.80 3.36 -16.98
N LEU A 115 10.70 2.71 -16.60
CA LEU A 115 9.74 2.11 -17.53
C LEU A 115 8.77 3.13 -18.16
N GLY A 116 8.77 4.38 -17.68
CA GLY A 116 7.87 5.44 -18.15
C GLY A 116 6.42 5.28 -17.65
N LEU A 117 6.21 4.56 -16.55
CA LEU A 117 4.89 4.23 -16.02
C LEU A 117 4.34 5.34 -15.11
N TYR A 118 4.24 6.57 -15.65
CA TYR A 118 3.90 7.77 -14.87
C TYR A 118 2.53 7.72 -14.18
N LYS A 119 1.56 7.00 -14.76
CA LYS A 119 0.23 6.84 -14.14
C LYS A 119 0.32 5.98 -12.88
N ALA A 120 1.04 4.86 -12.96
CA ALA A 120 1.28 3.98 -11.82
C ALA A 120 2.12 4.69 -10.76
N GLU A 121 3.14 5.44 -11.18
CA GLU A 121 3.93 6.29 -10.29
C GLU A 121 3.03 7.30 -9.54
N GLY A 122 2.12 7.99 -10.23
CA GLY A 122 1.21 8.95 -9.61
C GLY A 122 0.33 8.33 -8.52
N TYR A 123 -0.29 7.17 -8.79
CA TYR A 123 -1.08 6.45 -7.78
C TYR A 123 -0.23 6.01 -6.58
N LEU A 124 1.01 5.57 -6.83
CA LEU A 124 1.94 5.20 -5.77
C LEU A 124 2.33 6.40 -4.90
N GLU A 125 2.62 7.57 -5.49
CA GLU A 125 2.95 8.77 -4.70
C GLU A 125 1.79 9.24 -3.83
N GLU A 126 0.56 9.26 -4.37
CA GLU A 126 -0.65 9.62 -3.59
C GLU A 126 -0.82 8.68 -2.38
N TYR A 127 -0.62 7.38 -2.58
CA TYR A 127 -0.64 6.39 -1.52
C TYR A 127 0.49 6.62 -0.48
N ILE A 128 1.71 6.91 -0.93
CA ILE A 128 2.87 7.18 -0.07
C ILE A 128 2.65 8.44 0.79
N GLU A 129 2.11 9.51 0.21
CA GLU A 129 1.87 10.76 0.95
C GLU A 129 0.91 10.54 2.12
N VAL A 130 -0.19 9.83 1.86
CA VAL A 130 -1.18 9.49 2.88
C VAL A 130 -0.60 8.54 3.94
N THR A 131 0.22 7.58 3.55
CA THR A 131 0.89 6.71 4.53
C THR A 131 1.93 7.44 5.36
N ARG A 132 2.67 8.40 4.80
CA ARG A 132 3.59 9.26 5.56
C ARG A 132 2.86 10.13 6.57
N GLU A 133 1.72 10.71 6.19
CA GLU A 133 0.87 11.44 7.11
C GLU A 133 0.41 10.55 8.27
N ASN A 134 0.02 9.30 7.97
CA ASN A 134 -0.38 8.33 8.98
C ASN A 134 0.80 7.97 9.92
N ILE A 135 2.00 7.78 9.40
CA ILE A 135 3.19 7.51 10.22
C ILE A 135 3.62 8.70 11.08
N ALA A 136 3.41 9.92 10.59
CA ALA A 136 3.80 11.14 11.28
C ALA A 136 2.82 11.47 12.42
N TYR A 137 1.53 11.29 12.17
CA TYR A 137 0.48 11.77 13.05
C TYR A 137 -0.37 10.66 13.70
N GLY A 138 -0.19 9.39 13.32
CA GLY A 138 -0.98 8.21 13.71
C GLY A 138 -1.98 8.43 14.85
N PRO A 139 -1.56 8.33 16.13
CA PRO A 139 -2.46 8.44 17.27
C PRO A 139 -3.17 9.79 17.44
N ASN A 140 -2.71 10.84 16.76
CA ASN A 140 -3.17 12.22 16.84
C ASN A 140 -3.94 12.69 15.58
N ILE A 141 -4.25 11.80 14.64
CA ILE A 141 -5.01 12.17 13.43
C ILE A 141 -6.46 12.46 13.81
N LYS A 142 -6.99 13.58 13.30
CA LYS A 142 -8.39 13.96 13.48
C LYS A 142 -9.34 12.93 12.85
N PRO A 143 -10.47 12.58 13.48
CA PRO A 143 -11.44 11.62 12.95
C PRO A 143 -11.86 11.85 11.49
N GLU A 144 -12.13 13.11 11.11
CA GLU A 144 -12.51 13.50 9.75
C GLU A 144 -11.43 13.12 8.73
N ARG A 145 -10.16 13.21 9.13
CA ARG A 145 -9.02 12.87 8.29
C ARG A 145 -8.82 11.36 8.21
N ILE A 146 -9.14 10.60 9.26
CA ILE A 146 -9.10 9.13 9.26
C ILE A 146 -9.98 8.56 8.13
N ALA A 147 -11.18 9.11 7.91
CA ALA A 147 -12.06 8.65 6.83
C ALA A 147 -11.46 8.86 5.43
N VAL A 148 -10.80 10.00 5.22
CA VAL A 148 -10.10 10.31 3.96
C VAL A 148 -8.90 9.38 3.75
N ILE A 149 -8.08 9.20 4.79
CA ILE A 149 -6.93 8.30 4.77
C ILE A 149 -7.39 6.87 4.49
N SER A 150 -8.48 6.41 5.11
CA SER A 150 -9.06 5.08 4.89
C SER A 150 -9.42 4.86 3.42
N LYS A 151 -10.10 5.83 2.80
CA LYS A 151 -10.47 5.74 1.38
C LYS A 151 -9.24 5.61 0.48
N VAL A 152 -8.21 6.43 0.68
CA VAL A 152 -6.99 6.39 -0.14
C VAL A 152 -6.20 5.12 0.11
N ILE A 153 -6.14 4.65 1.35
CA ILE A 153 -5.47 3.41 1.70
C ILE A 153 -6.14 2.18 1.08
N THR A 154 -7.48 2.18 0.99
CA THR A 154 -8.22 1.04 0.45
C THR A 154 -8.21 1.04 -1.08
N LYS A 155 -8.27 2.23 -1.70
CA LYS A 155 -8.40 2.37 -3.16
C LYS A 155 -7.08 2.60 -3.88
N GLY A 156 -6.12 3.28 -3.26
CA GLY A 156 -4.82 3.60 -3.84
C GLY A 156 -4.06 2.39 -4.36
N PRO A 157 -3.93 1.29 -3.58
CA PRO A 157 -3.34 0.04 -4.07
C PRO A 157 -4.08 -0.53 -5.28
N VAL A 158 -5.41 -0.51 -5.29
CA VAL A 158 -6.23 -1.00 -6.42
C VAL A 158 -5.93 -0.18 -7.67
N ASP A 159 -6.03 1.15 -7.57
CA ASP A 159 -5.79 2.06 -8.70
C ASP A 159 -4.35 1.91 -9.22
N PHE A 160 -3.38 1.71 -8.33
CA PHE A 160 -1.99 1.39 -8.66
C PHE A 160 -1.87 0.09 -9.47
N TYR A 161 -2.32 -1.06 -8.93
CA TYR A 161 -2.16 -2.35 -9.59
C TYR A 161 -2.99 -2.46 -10.89
N GLU A 162 -4.18 -1.86 -10.92
CA GLU A 162 -4.98 -1.75 -12.15
C GLU A 162 -4.27 -0.94 -13.23
N SER A 163 -3.52 0.10 -12.86
CA SER A 163 -2.75 0.88 -13.83
C SER A 163 -1.58 0.11 -14.45
N LEU A 164 -1.08 -0.94 -13.78
CA LEU A 164 -0.09 -1.86 -14.32
C LEU A 164 -0.70 -2.90 -15.27
N ALA A 165 -1.97 -3.27 -15.06
CA ALA A 165 -2.64 -4.34 -15.82
C ALA A 165 -2.59 -4.18 -17.35
N PRO A 166 -2.81 -2.99 -17.95
CA PRO A 166 -2.68 -2.78 -19.39
C PRO A 166 -1.27 -3.03 -19.93
N GLU A 167 -0.22 -2.73 -19.18
CA GLU A 167 1.18 -2.94 -19.61
C GLU A 167 1.51 -4.43 -19.79
N LEU A 168 0.68 -5.29 -19.21
CA LEU A 168 0.83 -6.74 -19.23
C LEU A 168 -0.17 -7.36 -20.20
N ALA A 169 -1.34 -6.74 -20.37
CA ALA A 169 -2.39 -7.17 -21.29
C ALA A 169 -2.19 -6.69 -22.75
N ASN A 170 -1.41 -5.63 -22.98
CA ASN A 170 -1.21 -4.99 -24.29
C ASN A 170 -0.47 -5.82 -25.36
N ASN A 171 -0.49 -7.15 -25.26
CA ASN A 171 -0.04 -8.03 -26.33
C ASN A 171 -1.11 -9.01 -26.85
N SER A 172 -2.36 -8.90 -26.41
CA SER A 172 -3.48 -9.62 -27.06
C SER A 172 -3.97 -8.96 -28.35
N VAL A 173 -3.63 -7.68 -28.60
CA VAL A 173 -4.22 -6.88 -29.70
C VAL A 173 -3.30 -6.71 -30.93
N ILE A 174 -2.02 -7.06 -30.88
CA ILE A 174 -1.14 -7.08 -32.08
C ILE A 174 -1.25 -8.44 -32.78
N LYS A 175 -2.47 -8.89 -33.06
CA LYS A 175 -2.75 -10.11 -33.85
C LYS A 175 -3.58 -9.89 -35.10
N ASN A 176 -3.97 -8.66 -35.44
CA ASN A 176 -4.61 -8.36 -36.72
C ASN A 176 -4.23 -6.95 -37.20
N ARG A 177 -3.09 -6.84 -37.89
CA ARG A 177 -2.88 -5.90 -39.01
C ARG A 177 -1.63 -6.31 -39.77
#